data_AF-A0A6T8N2Y7-F1
#
_entry.id   AF-A0A6T8N2Y7-F1
#
_cell.length_a   1.000
_cell.length_b   1.000
_cell.length_c   1.000
_cell.angle_alpha   90.00
_cell.angle_beta   90.00
_cell.angle_gamma   90.00
#
_symmetry.space_group_name_H-M   'P 1'
#
loop_
_entity.id
_entity.type
_entity.pdbx_description
1 polymer ?
#
loop_
_entity_poly.entity_id
_entity_poly.type
_entity_poly.pdbx_seq_one_letter_code
_entity_poly.pdbx_strand_id
1 'polypeptide(L)'
;MATQSGDRYKTGNGYVTEHSRRMFIEDNPSVEAPTSLVAGKNGEPLFFWQLHSILGSQRIEAIIRRFYTLVWEGEDWFKEAFVLTNDLEGHIWTQSAFWIDAMGGGRAYHGGHFRLSFHHSRIEEAMTRKGAIRWLELMRQAVEECDLTDDPRVKPCISSFLELHMNKYGEQFEYSTEGLDYQIKSKPPEVQEDRHPPTVEGSSFCGW
;
A
#
# COMPACT_ATOMS: atom_id res chain seq x y z
N MET A 1 -18.59 11.22 23.07
CA MET A 1 -17.64 12.25 22.59
C MET A 1 -16.52 11.52 21.87
N ALA A 2 -16.52 11.51 20.54
CA ALA A 2 -15.43 10.93 19.76
C ALA A 2 -14.27 11.92 19.74
N THR A 3 -13.12 11.53 20.29
CA THR A 3 -11.87 12.23 20.07
C THR A 3 -11.56 12.15 18.58
N GLN A 4 -11.61 13.29 17.86
CA GLN A 4 -10.90 13.41 16.60
C GLN A 4 -9.41 13.24 16.91
N SER A 5 -8.89 12.01 16.82
CA SER A 5 -7.45 11.84 16.73
C SER A 5 -7.05 12.40 15.38
N GLY A 6 -6.58 13.64 15.36
CA GLY A 6 -5.96 14.21 14.17
C GLY A 6 -4.89 13.26 13.66
N ASP A 7 -4.69 13.26 12.34
CA ASP A 7 -3.65 12.46 11.71
C ASP A 7 -2.32 12.65 12.44
N ARG A 8 -1.68 11.54 12.84
CA ARG A 8 -0.45 11.55 13.64
C ARG A 8 0.65 12.31 12.91
N TYR A 9 0.62 12.26 11.59
CA TYR A 9 1.53 12.99 10.75
C TYR A 9 0.76 13.94 9.83
N LYS A 10 1.27 15.16 9.68
CA LYS A 10 0.72 16.15 8.76
C LYS A 10 1.44 16.05 7.44
N THR A 11 0.71 16.28 6.34
CA THR A 11 1.31 16.37 5.00
C THR A 11 2.50 17.34 5.01
N GLY A 12 3.65 16.86 4.57
CA GLY A 12 4.93 17.55 4.66
C GLY A 12 6.07 16.72 4.10
N ASN A 13 7.21 17.36 3.84
CA ASN A 13 8.40 16.65 3.37
C ASN A 13 9.00 15.80 4.49
N GLY A 14 9.25 14.54 4.19
CA GLY A 14 9.97 13.60 5.04
C GLY A 14 11.41 13.36 4.56
N TYR A 15 12.04 12.32 5.11
CA TYR A 15 13.42 11.95 4.76
C TYR A 15 13.51 11.16 3.45
N VAL A 16 12.41 10.50 3.07
CA VAL A 16 12.31 9.62 1.91
C VAL A 16 11.59 10.33 0.76
N THR A 17 10.64 11.22 1.05
CA THR A 17 9.81 11.90 0.04
C THR A 17 10.61 12.46 -1.13
N GLU A 18 11.63 13.30 -0.85
CA GLU A 18 12.43 13.96 -1.89
C GLU A 18 13.36 12.98 -2.63
N HIS A 19 13.82 11.93 -1.94
CA HIS A 19 14.63 10.90 -2.56
C HIS A 19 13.80 10.07 -3.54
N SER A 20 12.62 9.59 -3.13
CA SER A 20 11.70 8.86 -4.02
C SER A 20 11.23 9.73 -5.18
N ARG A 21 10.93 11.01 -4.95
CA ARG A 21 10.58 11.94 -6.04
C ARG A 21 11.71 12.07 -7.06
N ARG A 22 12.95 12.17 -6.60
CA ARG A 22 14.12 12.24 -7.49
C ARG A 22 14.29 10.97 -8.32
N MET A 23 14.20 9.79 -7.69
CA MET A 23 14.26 8.51 -8.41
C MET A 23 13.20 8.45 -9.51
N PHE A 24 11.97 8.86 -9.20
CA PHE A 24 10.88 8.88 -10.18
C PHE A 24 11.18 9.81 -11.36
N ILE A 25 11.67 11.03 -11.10
CA ILE A 25 11.98 12.02 -12.15
C ILE A 25 13.15 11.56 -13.02
N GLU A 26 14.17 10.94 -12.43
CA GLU A 26 15.32 10.39 -13.15
C GLU A 26 14.88 9.26 -14.12
N ASP A 27 13.96 8.40 -13.68
CA ASP A 27 13.40 7.33 -14.52
C ASP A 27 12.35 7.85 -15.53
N ASN A 28 11.83 9.08 -15.35
CA ASN A 28 10.76 9.68 -16.17
C ASN A 28 11.07 11.14 -16.55
N PRO A 29 12.17 11.41 -17.31
CA PRO A 29 12.65 12.76 -17.55
C PRO A 29 11.72 13.66 -18.36
N SER A 30 10.73 13.08 -19.05
CA SER A 30 9.70 13.81 -19.81
C SER A 30 8.47 14.19 -18.98
N VAL A 31 8.35 13.70 -17.75
CA VAL A 31 7.19 13.95 -16.89
C VAL A 31 7.40 15.24 -16.09
N GLU A 32 6.53 16.23 -16.33
CA GLU A 32 6.47 17.42 -15.48
C GLU A 32 5.78 17.09 -14.15
N ALA A 33 6.60 16.82 -13.12
CA ALA A 33 6.16 16.44 -11.80
C ALA A 33 5.91 17.68 -10.89
N PRO A 34 4.79 17.76 -10.16
CA PRO A 34 4.52 18.84 -9.23
C PRO A 34 5.42 18.76 -7.99
N THR A 35 5.75 19.91 -7.42
CA THR A 35 6.42 20.01 -6.11
C THR A 35 5.43 19.93 -4.94
N SER A 36 4.13 20.08 -5.20
CA SER A 36 3.07 19.97 -4.18
C SER A 36 2.97 18.56 -3.63
N LEU A 37 2.78 18.45 -2.31
CA LEU A 37 2.43 17.21 -1.60
C LEU A 37 0.91 17.05 -1.41
N VAL A 38 0.14 18.04 -1.86
CA VAL A 38 -1.32 18.01 -1.82
C VAL A 38 -1.82 17.64 -3.20
N ALA A 39 -2.69 16.63 -3.25
CA ALA A 39 -3.29 16.16 -4.48
C ALA A 39 -4.16 17.23 -5.13
N GLY A 40 -4.09 17.28 -6.46
CA GLY A 40 -4.97 18.07 -7.29
C GLY A 40 -6.39 17.50 -7.36
N LYS A 41 -7.27 18.19 -8.08
CA LYS A 41 -8.67 17.75 -8.27
C LYS A 41 -8.74 16.46 -9.08
N ASN A 42 -9.85 15.73 -8.98
CA ASN A 42 -10.12 14.56 -9.83
C ASN A 42 -10.00 14.95 -11.31
N GLY A 43 -9.22 14.18 -12.07
CA GLY A 43 -8.86 14.46 -13.47
C GLY A 43 -7.45 15.03 -13.65
N GLU A 44 -6.82 15.56 -12.60
CA GLU A 44 -5.40 15.92 -12.61
C GLU A 44 -4.53 14.68 -12.27
N PRO A 45 -3.31 14.58 -12.82
CA PRO A 45 -2.37 13.52 -12.46
C PRO A 45 -2.13 13.46 -10.95
N LEU A 46 -1.98 12.24 -10.42
CA LEU A 46 -1.66 11.99 -9.03
C LEU A 46 -0.29 11.33 -8.92
N PHE A 47 0.59 11.91 -8.11
CA PHE A 47 1.92 11.38 -7.85
C PHE A 47 2.00 10.81 -6.44
N PHE A 48 2.83 9.78 -6.23
CA PHE A 48 2.79 9.02 -4.97
C PHE A 48 3.12 9.88 -3.74
N TRP A 49 3.94 10.94 -3.88
CA TRP A 49 4.24 11.90 -2.81
C TRP A 49 3.06 12.82 -2.44
N GLN A 50 1.91 12.66 -3.10
CA GLN A 50 0.65 13.34 -2.76
C GLN A 50 -0.37 12.39 -2.09
N LEU A 51 -0.11 11.08 -2.05
CA LEU A 51 -1.07 10.08 -1.56
C LEU A 51 -1.46 10.31 -0.10
N HIS A 52 -0.54 10.80 0.75
CA HIS A 52 -0.86 11.10 2.14
C HIS A 52 -1.97 12.14 2.27
N SER A 53 -2.04 13.14 1.38
CA SER A 53 -3.09 14.16 1.41
C SER A 53 -4.50 13.62 1.13
N ILE A 54 -4.60 12.42 0.54
CA ILE A 54 -5.88 11.74 0.26
C ILE A 54 -6.16 10.67 1.33
N LEU A 55 -5.17 9.83 1.61
CA LEU A 55 -5.34 8.63 2.43
C LEU A 55 -5.23 8.91 3.93
N GLY A 56 -4.33 9.84 4.32
CA GLY A 56 -3.86 10.02 5.69
C GLY A 56 -3.08 8.82 6.22
N SER A 57 -2.49 8.96 7.41
CA SER A 57 -1.67 7.88 7.99
C SER A 57 -2.48 6.62 8.32
N GLN A 58 -3.74 6.77 8.75
CA GLN A 58 -4.53 5.61 9.21
C GLN A 58 -4.78 4.61 8.10
N ARG A 59 -5.11 5.07 6.88
CA ARG A 59 -5.35 4.16 5.75
C ARG A 59 -4.07 3.57 5.20
N ILE A 60 -2.97 4.34 5.20
CA ILE A 60 -1.65 3.82 4.84
C ILE A 60 -1.23 2.71 5.81
N GLU A 61 -1.38 2.93 7.12
CA GLU A 61 -1.09 1.91 8.14
C GLU A 61 -2.00 0.67 7.97
N ALA A 62 -3.29 0.87 7.66
CA ALA A 62 -4.22 -0.24 7.44
C ALA A 62 -3.77 -1.17 6.30
N ILE A 63 -3.28 -0.62 5.18
CA ILE A 63 -2.71 -1.41 4.07
C ILE A 63 -1.55 -2.26 4.58
N ILE A 64 -0.58 -1.64 5.24
CA ILE A 64 0.63 -2.32 5.71
C ILE A 64 0.31 -3.37 6.77
N ARG A 65 -0.60 -3.07 7.69
CA ARG A 65 -1.09 -4.01 8.69
C ARG A 65 -1.75 -5.21 8.02
N ARG A 66 -2.59 -4.98 7.00
CA ARG A 66 -3.22 -6.08 6.26
C ARG A 66 -2.19 -6.92 5.52
N PHE A 67 -1.23 -6.29 4.85
CA PHE A 67 -0.13 -6.97 4.18
C PHE A 67 0.64 -7.91 5.13
N TYR A 68 1.12 -7.42 6.27
CA TYR A 68 1.87 -8.27 7.19
C TYR A 68 1.01 -9.32 7.90
N THR A 69 -0.28 -9.06 8.10
CA THR A 69 -1.22 -10.10 8.55
C THR A 69 -1.27 -11.25 7.55
N LEU A 70 -1.40 -10.96 6.26
CA LEU A 70 -1.36 -11.97 5.20
C LEU A 70 -0.02 -12.71 5.13
N VAL A 71 1.11 -12.03 5.40
CA VAL A 71 2.42 -12.68 5.52
C VAL A 71 2.45 -13.68 6.69
N TRP A 72 1.93 -13.29 7.86
CA TRP A 72 1.91 -14.15 9.05
C TRP A 72 0.96 -15.34 8.95
N GLU A 73 -0.15 -15.17 8.23
CA GLU A 73 -1.14 -16.21 7.92
C GLU A 73 -0.71 -17.11 6.74
N GLY A 74 0.32 -16.70 6.00
CA GLY A 74 0.77 -17.33 4.76
C GLY A 74 1.76 -18.48 4.95
N GLU A 75 2.55 -18.69 3.90
CA GLU A 75 3.52 -19.80 3.80
C GLU A 75 4.71 -19.59 4.73
N ASP A 76 5.15 -20.68 5.39
CA ASP A 76 6.24 -20.63 6.37
C ASP A 76 7.54 -20.07 5.79
N TRP A 77 7.96 -20.50 4.60
CA TRP A 77 9.20 -20.02 3.98
C TRP A 77 9.20 -18.48 3.84
N PHE A 78 8.09 -17.90 3.38
CA PHE A 78 8.03 -16.45 3.19
C PHE A 78 7.96 -15.72 4.52
N LYS A 79 7.16 -16.22 5.47
CA LYS A 79 7.02 -15.65 6.83
C LYS A 79 8.34 -15.69 7.60
N GLU A 80 9.07 -16.80 7.54
CA GLU A 80 10.33 -17.01 8.26
C GLU A 80 11.38 -15.95 7.91
N ALA A 81 11.41 -15.51 6.65
CA ALA A 81 12.27 -14.41 6.21
C ALA A 81 12.06 -13.11 7.02
N PHE A 82 10.83 -12.83 7.46
CA PHE A 82 10.50 -11.64 8.23
C PHE A 82 10.70 -11.83 9.73
N VAL A 83 10.32 -12.98 10.28
CA VAL A 83 10.39 -13.26 11.73
C VAL A 83 11.82 -13.17 12.28
N LEU A 84 12.83 -13.49 11.45
CA LEU A 84 14.25 -13.39 11.83
C LEU A 84 14.73 -11.95 12.05
N THR A 85 14.02 -10.95 11.51
CA THR A 85 14.47 -9.56 11.51
C THR A 85 13.68 -8.65 12.44
N ASN A 86 12.39 -8.94 12.64
CA ASN A 86 11.53 -8.18 13.55
C ASN A 86 10.24 -8.95 13.88
N ASP A 87 9.52 -8.53 14.91
CA ASP A 87 8.16 -9.00 15.16
C ASP A 87 7.14 -8.32 14.22
N LEU A 88 5.91 -8.83 14.24
CA LEU A 88 4.81 -8.35 13.37
C LEU A 88 4.58 -6.85 13.52
N GLU A 89 4.45 -6.35 14.75
CA GLU A 89 4.18 -4.93 14.98
C GLU A 89 5.36 -4.04 14.61
N GLY A 90 6.60 -4.51 14.81
CA GLY A 90 7.81 -3.83 14.40
C GLY A 90 7.91 -3.68 12.88
N HIS A 91 7.53 -4.72 12.13
CA HIS A 91 7.43 -4.67 10.66
C HIS A 91 6.35 -3.70 10.20
N ILE A 92 5.15 -3.78 10.79
CA ILE A 92 4.04 -2.88 10.47
C ILE A 92 4.45 -1.43 10.72
N TRP A 93 5.01 -1.14 11.89
CA TRP A 93 5.44 0.21 12.26
C TRP A 93 6.51 0.74 11.29
N THR A 94 7.52 -0.07 10.99
CA THR A 94 8.66 0.35 10.15
C THR A 94 8.22 0.64 8.72
N GLN A 95 7.45 -0.27 8.10
CA GLN A 95 7.03 -0.09 6.71
C GLN A 95 5.93 0.97 6.58
N SER A 96 5.05 1.10 7.58
CA SER A 96 4.05 2.18 7.61
C SER A 96 4.71 3.55 7.71
N ALA A 97 5.72 3.70 8.59
CA ALA A 97 6.49 4.93 8.67
C ALA A 97 7.17 5.27 7.34
N PHE A 98 7.73 4.27 6.64
CA PHE A 98 8.31 4.44 5.31
C PHE A 98 7.28 4.92 4.28
N TRP A 99 6.12 4.27 4.18
CA TRP A 99 5.07 4.66 3.23
C TRP A 99 4.54 6.05 3.53
N ILE A 100 4.25 6.36 4.80
CA ILE A 100 3.79 7.70 5.22
C ILE A 100 4.79 8.77 4.79
N ASP A 101 6.09 8.57 5.04
CA ASP A 101 7.13 9.51 4.66
C ASP A 101 7.24 9.65 3.12
N ALA A 102 7.38 8.53 2.40
CA ALA A 102 7.49 8.53 0.94
C ALA A 102 6.28 9.17 0.25
N MET A 103 5.09 9.01 0.83
CA MET A 103 3.82 9.52 0.31
C MET A 103 3.50 10.96 0.71
N GLY A 104 4.43 11.65 1.36
CA GLY A 104 4.31 13.07 1.71
C GLY A 104 3.66 13.35 3.06
N GLY A 105 3.68 12.40 3.98
CA GLY A 105 3.21 12.53 5.36
C GLY A 105 4.26 13.04 6.35
N GLY A 106 5.34 13.67 5.89
CA GLY A 106 6.38 14.21 6.76
C GLY A 106 7.34 13.16 7.31
N ARG A 107 8.09 13.53 8.35
CA ARG A 107 9.24 12.77 8.89
C ARG A 107 8.84 11.57 9.75
N ALA A 108 8.03 10.67 9.22
CA ALA A 108 7.65 9.44 9.90
C ALA A 108 8.82 8.44 9.96
N TYR A 109 9.62 8.35 8.89
CA TYR A 109 10.68 7.35 8.77
C TYR A 109 12.07 7.91 9.09
N HIS A 110 12.52 7.73 10.33
CA HIS A 110 13.78 8.27 10.83
C HIS A 110 15.03 7.53 10.29
N GLY A 111 14.84 6.44 9.56
CA GLY A 111 15.94 5.61 9.04
C GLY A 111 16.61 6.14 7.78
N GLY A 112 15.93 7.01 7.02
CA GLY A 112 16.37 7.45 5.69
C GLY A 112 16.69 6.29 4.75
N HIS A 113 17.23 6.60 3.56
CA HIS A 113 17.53 5.58 2.55
C HIS A 113 18.50 4.49 3.02
N PHE A 114 19.48 4.85 3.86
CA PHE A 114 20.50 3.92 4.37
C PHE A 114 19.93 2.74 5.17
N ARG A 115 18.86 2.96 5.96
CA ARG A 115 18.24 1.85 6.68
C ARG A 115 17.49 0.89 5.76
N LEU A 116 16.91 1.36 4.65
CA LEU A 116 16.19 0.48 3.73
C LEU A 116 17.10 -0.60 3.14
N SER A 117 18.25 -0.21 2.57
CA SER A 117 19.18 -1.18 1.97
C SER A 117 19.71 -2.20 2.99
N PHE A 118 20.00 -1.77 4.22
CA PHE A 118 20.49 -2.64 5.30
C PHE A 118 19.42 -3.58 5.87
N HIS A 119 18.15 -3.19 5.89
CA HIS A 119 17.08 -4.06 6.34
C HIS A 119 16.74 -5.13 5.29
N HIS A 120 16.77 -4.79 4.00
CA HIS A 120 16.45 -5.73 2.93
C HIS A 120 17.57 -6.75 2.72
N SER A 121 18.83 -6.41 3.00
CA SER A 121 19.94 -7.37 3.01
C SER A 121 19.85 -8.45 4.10
N ARG A 122 18.85 -8.38 5.00
CA ARG A 122 18.63 -9.37 6.06
C ARG A 122 17.37 -10.21 5.84
N ILE A 123 16.66 -9.99 4.74
CA ILE A 123 15.43 -10.69 4.34
C ILE A 123 15.67 -11.33 2.97
N GLU A 124 16.75 -12.10 2.86
CA GLU A 124 17.30 -12.59 1.59
C GLU A 124 16.27 -13.35 0.76
N GLU A 125 15.41 -14.17 1.38
CA GLU A 125 14.39 -14.94 0.66
C GLU A 125 13.33 -14.04 0.00
N ALA A 126 13.00 -12.90 0.62
CA ALA A 126 12.10 -11.91 0.03
C ALA A 126 12.79 -11.10 -1.09
N MET A 127 14.12 -10.97 -1.05
CA MET A 127 14.94 -10.29 -2.06
C MET A 127 15.34 -11.20 -3.23
N THR A 128 14.48 -12.16 -3.57
CA THR A 128 14.61 -12.99 -4.77
C THR A 128 13.45 -12.71 -5.71
N ARG A 129 13.54 -13.15 -6.98
CA ARG A 129 12.38 -13.04 -7.89
C ARG A 129 11.13 -13.76 -7.34
N LYS A 130 11.30 -14.92 -6.71
CA LYS A 130 10.21 -15.66 -6.06
C LYS A 130 9.61 -14.86 -4.91
N GLY A 131 10.47 -14.29 -4.06
CA GLY A 131 10.09 -13.42 -2.95
C GLY A 131 9.35 -12.16 -3.43
N ALA A 132 9.86 -11.51 -4.46
CA ALA A 132 9.26 -10.32 -5.09
C ALA A 132 7.85 -10.58 -5.63
N ILE A 133 7.65 -11.70 -6.33
CA ILE A 133 6.32 -12.12 -6.80
C ILE A 133 5.37 -12.28 -5.61
N ARG A 134 5.81 -13.04 -4.59
CA ARG A 134 4.97 -13.33 -3.44
C ARG A 134 4.63 -12.08 -2.62
N TRP A 135 5.62 -11.20 -2.43
CA TRP A 135 5.45 -9.92 -1.76
C TRP A 135 4.40 -9.06 -2.49
N LEU A 136 4.52 -8.97 -3.82
CA LEU A 136 3.64 -8.14 -4.63
C LEU A 136 2.21 -8.69 -4.66
N GLU A 137 2.03 -10.01 -4.74
CA GLU A 137 0.71 -10.65 -4.61
C GLU A 137 0.02 -10.27 -3.30
N LEU A 138 0.71 -10.43 -2.17
CA LEU A 138 0.15 -10.15 -0.85
C LEU A 138 -0.11 -8.65 -0.65
N MET A 139 0.78 -7.78 -1.15
CA MET A 139 0.60 -6.33 -1.06
C MET A 139 -0.61 -5.88 -1.89
N ARG A 140 -0.78 -6.43 -3.10
CA ARG A 140 -1.96 -6.12 -3.93
C ARG A 140 -3.25 -6.57 -3.26
N GLN A 141 -3.27 -7.79 -2.74
CA GLN A 141 -4.42 -8.29 -1.98
C GLN A 141 -4.73 -7.36 -0.80
N ALA A 142 -3.72 -6.91 -0.05
CA ALA A 142 -3.91 -5.97 1.05
C ALA A 142 -4.53 -4.63 0.60
N VAL A 143 -4.07 -4.06 -0.52
CA VAL A 143 -4.63 -2.81 -1.07
C VAL A 143 -6.07 -3.02 -1.59
N GLU A 144 -6.38 -4.18 -2.16
CA GLU A 144 -7.71 -4.51 -2.67
C GLU A 144 -8.75 -4.71 -1.57
N GLU A 145 -8.34 -5.24 -0.42
CA GLU A 145 -9.20 -5.51 0.73
C GLU A 145 -9.40 -4.30 1.66
N CYS A 146 -8.52 -3.30 1.61
CA CYS A 146 -8.63 -2.10 2.43
C CYS A 146 -9.63 -1.07 1.86
N ASP A 147 -10.33 -0.37 2.74
CA ASP A 147 -11.12 0.82 2.40
C ASP A 147 -10.19 2.04 2.27
N LEU A 148 -9.98 2.49 1.03
CA LEU A 148 -9.02 3.56 0.70
C LEU A 148 -9.71 4.91 0.50
N THR A 149 -10.51 4.99 -0.55
CA THR A 149 -11.22 6.17 -1.05
C THR A 149 -11.86 5.80 -2.37
N ASP A 150 -12.85 6.57 -2.81
CA ASP A 150 -13.45 6.44 -4.14
C ASP A 150 -12.64 7.14 -5.24
N ASP A 151 -11.51 7.80 -4.91
CA ASP A 151 -10.64 8.43 -5.92
C ASP A 151 -9.96 7.36 -6.80
N PRO A 152 -10.34 7.26 -8.09
CA PRO A 152 -9.87 6.18 -8.97
C PRO A 152 -8.37 6.28 -9.27
N ARG A 153 -7.72 7.41 -8.95
CA ARG A 153 -6.29 7.64 -9.19
C ARG A 153 -5.42 6.93 -8.16
N VAL A 154 -5.95 6.61 -6.97
CA VAL A 154 -5.16 6.09 -5.85
C VAL A 154 -4.53 4.73 -6.16
N LYS A 155 -5.32 3.76 -6.64
CA LYS A 155 -4.79 2.41 -6.93
C LYS A 155 -3.70 2.42 -8.01
N PRO A 156 -3.89 3.07 -9.18
CA PRO A 156 -2.82 3.24 -10.16
C PRO A 156 -1.59 3.94 -9.60
N CYS A 157 -1.76 4.96 -8.77
CA CYS A 157 -0.65 5.68 -8.16
C CYS A 157 0.16 4.80 -7.18
N ILE A 158 -0.52 3.95 -6.39
CA ILE A 158 0.14 2.93 -5.56
C ILE A 158 0.88 1.92 -6.45
N SER A 159 0.28 1.46 -7.54
CA SER A 159 0.96 0.56 -8.51
C SER A 159 2.25 1.18 -9.05
N SER A 160 2.25 2.44 -9.46
CA SER A 160 3.46 3.15 -9.92
C SER A 160 4.51 3.30 -8.81
N PHE A 161 4.08 3.53 -7.56
CA PHE A 161 4.97 3.56 -6.40
C PHE A 161 5.64 2.20 -6.17
N LEU A 162 4.88 1.11 -6.22
CA LEU A 162 5.38 -0.25 -6.06
C LEU A 162 6.37 -0.61 -7.19
N GLU A 163 6.02 -0.29 -8.44
CA GLU A 163 6.86 -0.55 -9.60
C GLU A 163 8.22 0.16 -9.50
N LEU A 164 8.22 1.47 -9.17
CA LEU A 164 9.45 2.24 -8.97
C LEU A 164 10.36 1.56 -7.93
N HIS A 165 9.82 1.25 -6.75
CA HIS A 165 10.62 0.69 -5.66
C HIS A 165 11.07 -0.75 -5.94
N MET A 166 10.20 -1.59 -6.52
CA MET A 166 10.55 -2.97 -6.87
C MET A 166 11.62 -3.05 -7.94
N ASN A 167 11.63 -2.12 -8.91
CA ASN A 167 12.69 -2.02 -9.91
C ASN A 167 14.04 -1.66 -9.27
N LYS A 168 14.07 -0.67 -8.36
CA LYS A 168 15.31 -0.33 -7.63
C LYS A 168 15.81 -1.47 -6.76
N TYR A 169 14.92 -2.25 -6.15
CA TYR A 169 15.34 -3.46 -5.43
C TYR A 169 15.81 -4.58 -6.37
N GLY A 170 15.19 -4.75 -7.54
CA GLY A 170 15.65 -5.71 -8.55
C GLY A 170 17.06 -5.40 -9.04
N GLU A 171 17.37 -4.12 -9.27
CA GLU A 171 18.73 -3.64 -9.57
C GLU A 171 19.70 -3.92 -8.42
N GLN A 172 19.30 -3.63 -7.18
CA GLN A 172 20.16 -3.77 -6.00
C GLN A 172 20.45 -5.23 -5.61
N PHE A 173 19.46 -6.11 -5.75
CA PHE A 173 19.52 -7.52 -5.32
C PHE A 173 19.59 -8.50 -6.50
N GLU A 174 19.84 -7.98 -7.70
CA GLU A 174 20.14 -8.75 -8.92
C GLU A 174 19.04 -9.75 -9.32
N TYR A 175 17.76 -9.38 -9.15
CA TYR A 175 16.63 -10.17 -9.64
C TYR A 175 15.86 -9.44 -10.75
N SER A 176 15.36 -10.19 -11.73
CA SER A 176 14.56 -9.62 -12.83
C SER A 176 13.16 -9.22 -12.34
N THR A 177 12.77 -7.98 -12.65
CA THR A 177 11.40 -7.45 -12.47
C THR A 177 10.51 -7.60 -13.70
N GLU A 178 11.04 -8.21 -14.77
CA GLU A 178 10.28 -8.43 -16.00
C GLU A 178 9.07 -9.34 -15.73
N GLY A 179 7.90 -8.86 -16.16
CA GLY A 179 6.62 -9.56 -16.04
C GLY A 179 6.03 -9.61 -14.63
N LEU A 180 6.55 -8.82 -13.68
CA LEU A 180 5.88 -8.65 -12.39
C LEU A 180 4.55 -7.89 -12.57
N ASP A 181 3.48 -8.38 -11.95
CA ASP A 181 2.15 -7.78 -12.05
C ASP A 181 1.90 -6.79 -10.91
N TYR A 182 2.12 -5.51 -11.21
CA TYR A 182 1.90 -4.39 -10.29
C TYR A 182 0.45 -3.90 -10.24
N GLN A 183 -0.43 -4.41 -11.12
CA GLN A 183 -1.75 -3.82 -11.34
C GLN A 183 -2.72 -4.19 -10.21
N ILE A 184 -3.15 -3.19 -9.44
CA ILE A 184 -4.12 -3.36 -8.36
C ILE A 184 -5.52 -3.20 -8.95
N LYS A 185 -6.33 -4.25 -8.90
CA LYS A 185 -7.66 -4.23 -9.49
C LYS A 185 -8.61 -3.38 -8.63
N SER A 186 -9.55 -2.70 -9.28
CA SER A 186 -10.69 -2.12 -8.57
C SER A 186 -11.50 -3.27 -7.94
N LYS A 187 -11.99 -3.07 -6.71
CA LYS A 187 -12.95 -4.02 -6.13
C LYS A 187 -14.18 -3.98 -7.04
N PRO A 188 -14.70 -5.11 -7.56
CA PRO A 188 -15.94 -5.09 -8.30
C PRO A 188 -17.04 -4.50 -7.40
N PRO A 189 -18.00 -3.72 -7.96
CA PRO A 189 -19.07 -3.18 -7.15
C PRO A 189 -19.74 -4.32 -6.39
N GLU A 190 -19.91 -4.14 -5.08
CA GLU A 190 -20.62 -5.09 -4.24
C GLU A 190 -22.04 -5.18 -4.80
N VAL A 191 -22.36 -6.32 -5.41
CA VAL A 191 -23.72 -6.59 -5.88
C VAL A 191 -24.56 -6.64 -4.62
N GLN A 192 -25.34 -5.59 -4.37
CA GLN A 192 -26.41 -5.65 -3.40
C GLN A 192 -27.36 -6.74 -3.90
N GLU A 193 -27.28 -7.93 -3.30
CA GLU A 193 -28.35 -8.90 -3.42
C GLU A 193 -29.60 -8.24 -2.86
N ASP A 194 -30.46 -7.80 -3.78
CA ASP A 194 -31.83 -7.39 -3.48
C ASP A 194 -32.51 -8.60 -2.84
N ARG A 195 -32.43 -8.69 -1.50
CA ARG A 195 -33.20 -9.65 -0.73
C ARG A 195 -34.65 -9.19 -0.79
N HIS A 196 -35.31 -9.52 -1.90
CA HIS A 196 -36.77 -9.56 -1.94
C HIS A 196 -37.21 -10.55 -0.86
N PRO A 197 -38.00 -10.11 0.15
CA PRO A 197 -38.62 -11.06 1.05
C PRO A 197 -39.56 -11.95 0.22
N PRO A 198 -39.62 -13.26 0.51
CA PRO A 198 -40.55 -14.13 -0.19
C PRO A 198 -41.97 -13.63 0.05
N THR A 199 -42.68 -13.34 -1.04
CA THR A 199 -44.12 -13.11 -1.02
C THR A 199 -44.78 -14.35 -0.43
N VAL A 200 -45.32 -14.22 0.78
CA VAL A 200 -46.14 -15.27 1.38
C VAL A 200 -47.48 -15.25 0.65
N GLU A 201 -47.60 -16.03 -0.42
CA GLU A 201 -48.90 -16.38 -0.97
C GLU A 201 -49.63 -17.30 0.02
N GLY A 202 -50.90 -16.95 0.23
CA GLY A 202 -51.72 -17.49 1.30
C GLY A 202 -51.92 -19.00 1.24
N SER A 203 -51.97 -19.59 2.42
CA SER A 203 -52.71 -20.81 2.66
C SER A 203 -53.62 -20.57 3.86
N SER A 204 -54.93 -20.66 3.60
CA SER A 204 -55.96 -20.71 4.62
C SER A 204 -55.82 -21.98 5.46
N PHE A 205 -55.94 -21.89 6.78
CA PHE A 205 -56.61 -22.95 7.55
C PHE A 205 -57.10 -22.47 8.92
N CYS A 206 -58.20 -23.09 9.34
CA CYS A 206 -59.14 -22.77 10.41
C CYS A 206 -58.63 -22.82 11.86
N GLY A 207 -59.36 -22.13 12.75
CA GLY A 207 -60.04 -22.83 13.85
C GLY A 207 -59.66 -22.43 15.29
N TRP A 208 -60.66 -21.84 15.97
CA TRP A 208 -60.82 -21.51 17.39
C TRP A 208 -60.19 -20.21 17.90
#